data_AF-A0A857GMW8-F1
#
_entry.id   AF-A0A857GMW8-F1
#
_cell.length_a   1.000
_cell.length_b   1.000
_cell.length_c   1.000
_cell.angle_alpha   90.00
_cell.angle_beta   90.00
_cell.angle_gamma   90.00
#
_symmetry.space_group_name_H-M   'P 1'
#
loop_
_entity.id
_entity.type
_entity.pdbx_description
1 polymer ?
#
loop_
_entity_poly.entity_id
_entity_poly.type
_entity_poly.pdbx_seq_one_letter_code
_entity_poly.pdbx_strand_id
1 'polypeptide(L)'
;MAKIPVFYSFHFDNDVMRVQQIRNIGSIEGNPPTTPNEWETLKRTGKQAVENWINQNMKYKRCIIVLIGSETASRPWVEHEIIKAWNDGKALLGIYIHNLRCPRNGTSRKGKNPFDLIKFNDGRLMSSVVPCYDPNSLNAYQDISNNISSWIDNAIKNKVN
;
A
#
# COMPACT_ATOMS: atom_id res chain seq x y z
N MET A 1 -8.50 -15.00 -15.79
CA MET A 1 -7.66 -15.19 -14.60
C MET A 1 -8.44 -14.72 -13.38
N ALA A 2 -8.39 -15.46 -12.27
CA ALA A 2 -8.96 -14.99 -11.01
C ALA A 2 -8.19 -13.74 -10.54
N LYS A 3 -8.90 -12.71 -10.09
CA LYS A 3 -8.27 -11.51 -9.55
C LYS A 3 -7.62 -11.84 -8.21
N ILE A 4 -6.41 -11.35 -7.99
CA ILE A 4 -5.71 -11.55 -6.71
C ILE A 4 -6.32 -10.57 -5.70
N PRO A 5 -6.83 -11.04 -4.55
CA PRO A 5 -7.39 -10.16 -3.54
C PRO A 5 -6.25 -9.44 -2.81
N VAL A 6 -6.19 -8.12 -2.96
CA VAL A 6 -5.18 -7.28 -2.30
C VAL A 6 -5.81 -6.23 -1.39
N PHE A 7 -4.99 -5.69 -0.50
CA PHE A 7 -5.30 -4.51 0.30
C PHE A 7 -4.31 -3.40 -0.03
N TYR A 8 -4.80 -2.17 -0.13
CA TYR A 8 -3.97 -1.00 -0.38
C TYR A 8 -3.77 -0.21 0.91
N SER A 9 -2.52 -0.10 1.36
CA SER A 9 -2.08 0.73 2.48
C SER A 9 -1.50 2.04 1.94
N PHE A 10 -1.99 3.19 2.41
CA PHE A 10 -1.59 4.50 1.89
C PHE A 10 -1.99 5.65 2.82
N HIS A 11 -1.48 6.85 2.54
CA HIS A 11 -1.92 8.05 3.22
C HIS A 11 -3.29 8.51 2.70
N PHE A 12 -4.36 8.30 3.47
CA PHE A 12 -5.73 8.66 3.07
C PHE A 12 -5.90 10.13 2.64
N ASP A 13 -5.45 11.11 3.43
CA ASP A 13 -5.77 12.52 3.12
C ASP A 13 -5.03 13.07 1.89
N ASN A 14 -3.76 12.71 1.70
CA ASN A 14 -2.92 13.24 0.62
C ASN A 14 -3.01 12.44 -0.68
N ASP A 15 -3.19 11.12 -0.61
CA ASP A 15 -2.98 10.23 -1.75
C ASP A 15 -4.25 9.54 -2.26
N VAL A 16 -5.42 9.74 -1.65
CA VAL A 16 -6.69 9.10 -2.07
C VAL A 16 -6.95 9.23 -3.57
N MET A 17 -6.72 10.40 -4.17
CA MET A 17 -6.95 10.63 -5.61
C MET A 17 -5.92 9.94 -6.52
N ARG A 18 -4.69 9.75 -6.05
CA ARG A 18 -3.67 8.97 -6.78
C ARG A 18 -3.98 7.47 -6.69
N VAL A 19 -4.36 7.02 -5.50
CA VAL A 19 -4.73 5.63 -5.24
C VAL A 19 -5.96 5.21 -6.02
N GLN A 20 -6.95 6.09 -6.20
CA GLN A 20 -8.11 5.81 -7.06
C GLN A 20 -7.71 5.44 -8.49
N GLN A 21 -6.69 6.09 -9.07
CA GLN A 21 -6.18 5.75 -10.40
C GLN A 21 -5.64 4.31 -10.44
N ILE A 22 -4.86 3.91 -9.44
CA ILE A 22 -4.30 2.56 -9.34
C ILE A 22 -5.39 1.52 -9.16
N ARG A 23 -6.41 1.81 -8.35
CA ARG A 23 -7.54 0.88 -8.13
C ARG A 23 -8.39 0.67 -9.38
N ASN A 24 -8.45 1.65 -10.27
CA ASN A 24 -9.16 1.55 -11.54
C ASN A 24 -8.38 0.70 -12.58
N ILE A 25 -7.14 0.30 -12.27
CA ILE A 25 -6.41 -0.69 -13.05
C ILE A 25 -7.13 -2.04 -12.82
N GLY A 26 -8.04 -2.39 -13.73
CA GLY A 26 -9.00 -3.49 -13.61
C GLY A 26 -8.41 -4.90 -13.47
N SER A 27 -7.08 -5.03 -13.35
CA SER A 27 -6.36 -6.29 -13.17
C SER A 27 -6.39 -6.84 -11.73
N ILE A 28 -6.91 -6.09 -10.76
CA ILE A 28 -6.83 -6.46 -9.34
C ILE A 28 -8.19 -6.30 -8.62
N GLU A 29 -8.48 -7.19 -7.66
CA GLU A 29 -9.63 -7.07 -6.76
C GLU A 29 -9.19 -6.40 -5.45
N GLY A 30 -9.12 -5.07 -5.49
CA GLY A 30 -8.96 -4.24 -4.30
C GLY A 30 -10.30 -4.03 -3.61
N ASN A 31 -10.31 -3.94 -2.27
CA ASN A 31 -11.54 -3.62 -1.53
C ASN A 31 -12.14 -2.27 -1.99
N PRO A 32 -13.48 -2.14 -1.97
CA PRO A 32 -14.14 -0.87 -2.22
C PRO A 32 -13.62 0.20 -1.24
N PRO A 33 -13.52 1.47 -1.67
CA PRO A 33 -13.00 2.52 -0.83
C PRO A 33 -13.91 2.74 0.39
N THR A 34 -13.31 2.72 1.58
CA THR A 34 -13.79 3.59 2.66
C THR A 34 -13.62 5.02 2.18
N THR A 35 -14.72 5.78 2.18
CA THR A 35 -14.69 7.19 1.82
C THR A 35 -13.86 7.98 2.84
N PRO A 36 -13.27 9.14 2.48
CA PRO A 36 -12.57 9.98 3.45
C PRO A 36 -13.40 10.29 4.70
N ASN A 37 -14.71 10.50 4.54
CA ASN A 37 -15.63 10.79 5.65
C ASN A 37 -15.79 9.58 6.59
N GLU A 38 -15.95 8.38 6.03
CA GLU A 38 -16.01 7.15 6.83
C GLU A 38 -14.68 6.88 7.53
N TRP A 39 -13.55 7.16 6.88
CA TRP A 39 -12.23 7.02 7.48
C TRP A 39 -12.04 7.98 8.67
N GLU A 40 -12.41 9.26 8.50
CA GLU A 40 -12.41 10.23 9.61
C GLU A 40 -13.32 9.80 10.76
N THR A 41 -14.51 9.29 10.43
CA THR A 41 -15.45 8.78 11.43
C THR A 41 -14.87 7.59 12.18
N LEU A 42 -14.26 6.64 11.48
CA LEU A 42 -13.60 5.48 12.07
C LEU A 42 -12.42 5.89 12.97
N LYS A 43 -11.61 6.87 12.55
CA LYS A 43 -10.55 7.46 13.38
C LYS A 43 -11.11 8.06 14.67
N ARG A 44 -12.29 8.69 14.63
CA ARG A 44 -12.98 9.25 15.80
C ARG A 44 -13.59 8.19 16.71
N THR A 45 -14.00 7.04 16.17
CA THR A 45 -14.54 5.92 16.95
C THR A 45 -13.48 5.30 17.88
N GLY A 46 -12.19 5.47 17.55
CA GLY A 46 -11.07 5.12 18.42
C GLY A 46 -10.14 4.06 17.83
N LYS A 47 -8.98 3.88 18.47
CA LYS A 47 -7.89 3.03 17.99
C LYS A 47 -8.33 1.58 17.72
N GLN A 48 -9.08 0.99 18.66
CA GLN A 48 -9.55 -0.40 18.54
C GLN A 48 -10.50 -0.61 17.36
N ALA A 49 -11.33 0.39 17.03
CA ALA A 49 -12.22 0.32 15.88
C ALA A 49 -11.42 0.29 14.56
N VAL A 50 -10.38 1.11 14.46
CA VAL A 50 -9.48 1.14 13.30
C VAL A 50 -8.72 -0.19 13.16
N GLU A 51 -8.16 -0.72 14.26
CA GLU A 51 -7.47 -2.03 14.26
C GLU A 51 -8.41 -3.16 13.80
N ASN A 52 -9.65 -3.20 14.32
CA ASN A 52 -10.66 -4.19 13.92
C ASN A 52 -11.02 -4.06 12.44
N TRP A 53 -11.19 -2.84 11.94
CA TRP A 53 -11.46 -2.59 10.53
C TRP A 53 -10.29 -3.07 9.65
N ILE A 54 -9.04 -2.77 10.03
CA ILE A 54 -7.84 -3.26 9.31
C ILE A 54 -7.82 -4.78 9.30
N ASN A 55 -8.04 -5.42 10.46
CA ASN A 55 -8.09 -6.87 10.60
C ASN A 55 -9.10 -7.52 9.65
N GLN A 56 -10.31 -6.98 9.60
CA GLN A 56 -11.38 -7.48 8.73
C GLN A 56 -11.04 -7.30 7.25
N ASN A 57 -10.51 -6.13 6.88
CA ASN A 57 -10.18 -5.81 5.49
C ASN A 57 -8.98 -6.62 4.97
N MET A 58 -8.06 -7.01 5.85
CA MET A 58 -6.91 -7.85 5.51
C MET A 58 -7.22 -9.35 5.49
N LYS A 59 -8.24 -9.83 6.21
CA LYS A 59 -8.45 -11.27 6.52
C LYS A 59 -8.32 -12.22 5.32
N TYR A 60 -8.90 -11.86 4.17
CA TYR A 60 -8.91 -12.69 2.96
C TYR A 60 -7.98 -12.18 1.85
N LYS A 61 -7.04 -11.30 2.20
CA LYS A 61 -6.12 -10.69 1.24
C LYS A 61 -4.80 -11.45 1.22
N ARG A 62 -4.29 -11.70 0.02
CA ARG A 62 -3.04 -12.44 -0.21
C ARG A 62 -1.82 -11.53 -0.20
N CYS A 63 -2.00 -10.28 -0.63
CA CYS A 63 -0.92 -9.31 -0.73
C CYS A 63 -1.40 -7.93 -0.23
N ILE A 64 -0.53 -7.25 0.49
CA ILE A 64 -0.71 -5.87 0.92
C ILE A 64 0.23 -4.99 0.12
N ILE A 65 -0.35 -4.01 -0.56
CA ILE A 65 0.37 -3.08 -1.41
C ILE A 65 0.43 -1.74 -0.70
N VAL A 66 1.63 -1.32 -0.32
CA VAL A 66 1.92 -0.02 0.29
C VAL A 66 2.19 0.98 -0.83
N LEU A 67 1.29 1.95 -0.98
CA LEU A 67 1.39 3.01 -1.98
C LEU A 67 2.09 4.22 -1.35
N ILE A 68 3.34 4.45 -1.77
CA ILE A 68 4.29 5.33 -1.09
C ILE A 68 4.27 6.71 -1.75
N GLY A 69 3.56 7.65 -1.11
CA GLY A 69 3.62 9.08 -1.37
C GLY A 69 4.64 9.78 -0.49
N SER A 70 4.63 11.11 -0.48
CA SER A 70 5.61 11.94 0.25
C SER A 70 5.61 11.71 1.77
N GLU A 71 4.44 11.41 2.33
CA GLU A 71 4.21 11.31 3.78
C GLU A 71 3.68 9.94 4.23
N THR A 72 3.64 8.94 3.34
CA THR A 72 3.12 7.60 3.70
C THR A 72 3.92 6.97 4.85
N ALA A 73 5.24 7.12 4.84
CA ALA A 73 6.13 6.53 5.84
C ALA A 73 5.99 7.11 7.26
N SER A 74 5.39 8.29 7.43
CA SER A 74 5.17 8.89 8.76
C SER A 74 3.82 8.51 9.38
N ARG A 75 3.02 7.66 8.71
CA ARG A 75 1.66 7.33 9.16
C ARG A 75 1.67 6.09 10.06
N PRO A 76 1.20 6.20 11.32
CA PRO A 76 1.26 5.09 12.27
C PRO A 76 0.42 3.89 11.83
N TRP A 77 -0.69 4.13 11.14
CA TRP A 77 -1.54 3.06 10.61
C TRP A 77 -0.86 2.29 9.47
N VAL A 78 -0.05 2.95 8.65
CA VAL A 78 0.71 2.26 7.59
C VAL A 78 1.74 1.32 8.21
N GLU A 79 2.48 1.78 9.23
CA GLU A 79 3.43 0.93 9.96
C GLU A 79 2.72 -0.26 10.61
N HIS A 80 1.59 -0.02 11.27
CA HIS A 80 0.77 -1.08 11.87
C HIS A 80 0.29 -2.11 10.83
N GLU A 81 -0.22 -1.66 9.68
CA GLU A 81 -0.64 -2.52 8.58
C GLU A 81 0.50 -3.38 8.05
N ILE A 82 1.70 -2.81 7.90
CA ILE A 82 2.89 -3.54 7.43
C ILE A 82 3.30 -4.63 8.42
N ILE A 83 3.44 -4.28 9.71
CA ILE A 83 3.84 -5.22 10.76
C ILE A 83 2.82 -6.34 10.89
N LYS A 84 1.53 -6.00 10.89
CA LYS A 84 0.46 -6.98 10.95
C LYS A 84 0.51 -7.92 9.75
N ALA A 85 0.59 -7.38 8.54
CA ALA A 85 0.62 -8.18 7.32
C ALA A 85 1.80 -9.16 7.32
N TRP A 86 2.96 -8.70 7.78
CA TRP A 86 4.14 -9.54 7.94
C TRP A 86 3.87 -10.71 8.90
N ASN A 87 3.35 -10.43 10.10
CA ASN A 87 3.06 -11.44 11.12
C ASN A 87 1.94 -12.41 10.70
N ASP A 88 0.99 -11.93 9.90
CA ASP A 88 -0.09 -12.72 9.32
C ASP A 88 0.38 -13.59 8.12
N GLY A 89 1.67 -13.57 7.76
CA GLY A 89 2.22 -14.34 6.64
C GLY A 89 1.77 -13.86 5.25
N LYS A 90 1.30 -12.61 5.14
CA LYS A 90 0.84 -12.02 3.86
C LYS A 90 2.02 -11.46 3.08
N ALA A 91 1.92 -11.47 1.75
CA ALA A 91 2.92 -10.83 0.90
C ALA A 91 2.86 -9.30 1.05
N LEU A 92 4.01 -8.64 1.04
CA LEU A 92 4.13 -7.18 1.06
C LEU A 92 4.73 -6.69 -0.26
N LEU A 93 4.26 -5.53 -0.73
CA LEU A 93 4.75 -4.88 -1.94
C LEU A 93 4.75 -3.36 -1.75
N GLY A 94 5.86 -2.69 -2.04
CA GLY A 94 5.92 -1.23 -2.12
C GLY A 94 5.78 -0.73 -3.56
N ILE A 95 4.99 0.32 -3.76
CA ILE A 95 4.94 1.04 -5.04
C ILE A 95 4.96 2.54 -4.77
N TYR A 96 5.95 3.24 -5.30
CA TYR A 96 5.98 4.69 -5.24
C TYR A 96 4.90 5.30 -6.14
N ILE A 97 4.16 6.28 -5.60
CA ILE A 97 3.06 6.94 -6.32
C ILE A 97 3.27 8.43 -6.53
N HIS A 98 4.45 8.96 -6.15
CA HIS A 98 4.75 10.38 -6.22
C HIS A 98 4.73 10.95 -7.66
N ASN A 99 5.06 10.10 -8.64
CA ASN A 99 4.99 10.44 -10.07
C ASN A 99 3.57 10.40 -10.65
N LEU A 100 2.57 9.90 -9.89
CA LEU A 100 1.18 9.98 -10.33
C LEU A 100 0.64 11.40 -10.16
N ARG A 101 0.12 11.95 -11.27
CA ARG A 101 -0.51 13.25 -11.28
C ARG A 101 -1.83 13.19 -10.51
N CYS A 102 -1.89 13.86 -9.37
CA CYS A 102 -3.14 14.10 -8.66
C CYS A 102 -3.90 15.22 -9.39
N PRO A 103 -5.20 15.05 -9.70
CA PRO A 103 -6.01 16.09 -10.33
C PRO A 103 -6.03 17.41 -9.55
N ARG A 104 -5.90 17.35 -8.22
CA ARG A 104 -5.89 18.54 -7.35
C ARG A 104 -4.50 19.16 -7.18
N ASN A 105 -3.49 18.32 -6.98
CA ASN A 105 -2.19 18.75 -6.44
C ASN A 105 -0.99 18.48 -7.37
N GLY A 106 -1.22 17.95 -8.58
CA GLY A 106 -0.13 17.56 -9.48
C GLY A 106 0.68 16.36 -8.97
N THR A 107 1.97 16.29 -9.35
CA THR A 107 2.91 15.28 -8.80
C THR A 107 3.39 15.70 -7.41
N SER A 108 3.91 14.74 -6.64
CA SER A 108 4.48 15.00 -5.32
C SER A 108 5.95 14.63 -5.26
N ARG A 109 6.62 14.98 -4.16
CA ARG A 109 7.99 14.56 -3.90
C ARG A 109 8.02 13.08 -3.50
N LYS A 110 9.08 12.37 -3.89
CA LYS A 110 9.33 11.00 -3.44
C LYS A 110 9.45 10.95 -1.92
N GLY A 111 8.64 10.12 -1.28
CA GLY A 111 8.71 9.90 0.17
C GLY A 111 9.77 8.87 0.56
N LYS A 112 9.97 8.72 1.88
CA LYS A 112 10.80 7.64 2.43
C LYS A 112 10.12 6.29 2.21
N ASN A 113 10.90 5.22 2.08
CA ASN A 113 10.36 3.87 2.06
C ASN A 113 9.91 3.49 3.49
N PRO A 114 8.62 3.16 3.72
CA PRO A 114 8.16 2.72 5.04
C PRO A 114 8.87 1.46 5.54
N PHE A 115 9.32 0.58 4.64
CA PHE A 115 10.04 -0.65 5.01
C PHE A 115 11.46 -0.41 5.53
N ASP A 116 12.06 0.77 5.29
CA ASP A 116 13.34 1.15 5.88
C ASP A 116 13.21 1.49 7.38
N LEU A 117 12.00 1.82 7.83
CA LEU A 117 11.73 2.21 9.22
C LEU A 117 11.53 1.00 10.13
N ILE A 118 11.23 -0.17 9.55
CA ILE A 118 10.94 -1.40 10.28
C ILE A 118 12.17 -2.30 10.26
N LYS A 119 12.64 -2.70 11.44
CA LYS A 119 13.81 -3.57 11.62
C LYS A 119 13.37 -4.93 12.16
N PHE A 120 14.01 -5.97 11.66
CA PHE A 120 13.93 -7.30 12.26
C PHE A 120 14.78 -7.37 13.54
N ASN A 121 14.54 -8.41 14.35
CA ASN A 121 15.28 -8.63 15.60
C ASN A 121 16.79 -8.82 15.39
N ASP A 122 17.20 -9.26 14.20
CA ASP A 122 18.61 -9.40 13.79
C ASP A 122 19.23 -8.10 13.25
N GLY A 123 18.48 -7.00 13.26
CA GLY A 123 18.93 -5.68 12.81
C GLY A 123 18.77 -5.43 11.30
N ARG A 124 18.36 -6.42 10.49
CA ARG A 124 18.09 -6.21 9.06
C ARG A 124 16.86 -5.33 8.86
N LEU A 125 16.88 -4.48 7.83
CA LEU A 125 15.73 -3.67 7.43
C LEU A 125 14.72 -4.52 6.67
N MET A 126 13.43 -4.27 6.87
CA MET A 126 12.37 -4.95 6.11
C MET A 126 12.47 -4.66 4.60
N SER A 127 12.99 -3.50 4.22
CA SER A 127 13.27 -3.16 2.81
C SER A 127 14.27 -4.07 2.11
N SER A 128 15.06 -4.86 2.86
CA SER A 128 15.98 -5.85 2.28
C SER A 128 15.28 -7.10 1.75
N VAL A 129 14.03 -7.34 2.16
CA VAL A 129 13.26 -8.54 1.77
C VAL A 129 11.93 -8.21 1.10
N VAL A 130 11.39 -7.01 1.31
CA VAL A 130 10.15 -6.58 0.67
C VAL A 130 10.45 -5.81 -0.62
N PRO A 131 9.94 -6.26 -1.79
CA PRO A 131 10.16 -5.56 -3.04
C PRO A 131 9.46 -4.19 -3.03
N CYS A 132 10.16 -3.16 -3.52
CA CYS A 132 9.62 -1.81 -3.65
C CYS A 132 9.95 -1.24 -5.02
N TYR A 133 8.93 -0.88 -5.80
CA TYR A 133 9.09 -0.41 -7.18
C TYR A 133 8.90 1.10 -7.28
N ASP A 134 9.71 1.74 -8.11
CA ASP A 134 9.64 3.16 -8.43
C ASP A 134 9.28 3.37 -9.91
N PRO A 135 7.99 3.63 -10.21
CA PRO A 135 7.52 3.76 -11.58
C PRO A 135 8.10 4.97 -12.33
N ASN A 136 8.22 4.83 -13.65
CA ASN A 136 8.77 5.84 -14.54
C ASN A 136 8.11 7.23 -14.36
N SER A 137 8.93 8.28 -14.26
CA SER A 137 8.45 9.65 -13.99
C SER A 137 7.61 10.27 -15.11
N LEU A 138 7.75 9.81 -16.35
CA LEU A 138 7.00 10.32 -17.50
C LEU A 138 5.63 9.65 -17.64
N ASN A 139 5.54 8.35 -17.38
CA ASN A 139 4.34 7.52 -17.63
C ASN A 139 4.03 6.55 -16.48
N ALA A 140 4.10 7.03 -15.23
CA ALA A 140 3.92 6.21 -14.03
C ALA A 140 2.64 5.36 -14.02
N TYR A 141 1.52 5.92 -14.49
CA TYR A 141 0.25 5.17 -14.57
C TYR A 141 0.35 3.94 -15.48
N GLN A 142 0.89 4.10 -16.68
CA GLN A 142 1.03 3.02 -17.65
C GLN A 142 2.05 1.98 -17.17
N ASP A 143 3.13 2.43 -16.55
CA ASP A 143 4.16 1.54 -15.99
C ASP A 143 3.58 0.66 -14.87
N ILE A 144 2.84 1.25 -13.93
CA ILE A 144 2.10 0.49 -12.91
C ILE A 144 1.08 -0.44 -13.57
N SER A 145 0.27 0.06 -14.51
CA SER A 145 -0.78 -0.75 -15.16
C SER A 145 -0.23 -1.98 -15.86
N ASN A 146 0.92 -1.87 -16.52
CA ASN A 146 1.53 -2.97 -17.25
C ASN A 146 2.19 -3.99 -16.33
N ASN A 147 2.72 -3.55 -15.18
CA ASN A 147 3.59 -4.38 -14.36
C ASN A 147 2.99 -4.83 -13.01
N ILE A 148 1.94 -4.18 -12.51
CA ILE A 148 1.44 -4.40 -11.15
C ILE A 148 1.06 -5.86 -10.87
N SER A 149 0.47 -6.56 -11.84
CA SER A 149 0.14 -7.99 -11.69
C SER A 149 1.40 -8.84 -11.54
N SER A 150 2.44 -8.57 -12.32
CA SER A 150 3.74 -9.26 -12.23
C SER A 150 4.45 -8.97 -10.91
N TRP A 151 4.40 -7.72 -10.43
CA TRP A 151 4.97 -7.33 -9.14
C TRP A 151 4.28 -8.01 -7.96
N ILE A 152 2.95 -8.14 -8.00
CA ILE A 152 2.18 -8.88 -7.00
C ILE A 152 2.54 -10.36 -7.03
N ASP A 153 2.60 -10.97 -8.22
CA ASP A 153 2.98 -12.38 -8.35
C ASP A 153 4.40 -12.64 -7.84
N ASN A 154 5.34 -11.73 -8.12
CA ASN A 154 6.69 -11.80 -7.59
C ASN A 154 6.70 -11.71 -6.06
N ALA A 155 5.99 -10.74 -5.48
CA ALA A 155 5.90 -10.57 -4.03
C ALA A 155 5.28 -11.80 -3.35
N ILE A 156 4.26 -12.42 -3.94
CA ILE A 156 3.63 -13.64 -3.41
C ILE A 156 4.58 -14.84 -3.50
N LYS A 157 5.28 -15.01 -4.63
CA LYS A 157 6.19 -16.15 -4.85
C LYS A 157 7.46 -16.08 -4.00
N ASN A 158 7.96 -14.88 -3.75
CA ASN A 158 9.27 -14.66 -3.10
C ASN A 158 9.15 -14.14 -1.66
N LYS A 159 7.96 -14.16 -1.04
CA LYS A 159 7.81 -13.72 0.36
C LYS A 159 8.64 -14.59 1.31
N VAL A 160 9.25 -13.96 2.30
CA VAL A 160 10.18 -14.61 3.26
C VAL A 160 9.48 -14.96 4.59
N ASN A 161 8.28 -14.42 4.82
CA ASN A 161 7.47 -14.63 6.03
C ASN A 161 6.49 -15.80 5.93
#